data_AF-A0A6B3IJB2-F1
#
_entry.id   AF-A0A6B3IJB2-F1
#
_cell.length_a   1.000
_cell.length_b   1.000
_cell.length_c   1.000
_cell.angle_alpha   90.00
_cell.angle_beta   90.00
_cell.angle_gamma   90.00
#
_symmetry.space_group_name_H-M   'P 1'
#
loop_
_entity.id
_entity.type
_entity.pdbx_description
1 polymer ?
#
loop_
_entity_poly.entity_id
_entity_poly.type
_entity_poly.pdbx_seq_one_letter_code
_entity_poly.pdbx_strand_id
1 'polypeptide(L)'
;TEMVAELEGAGRLRSLYHALRRASGFRRLSGLSRLGMVRDGRALRHGKELTWSQVLLAANTPMLLKASMVDGRTDLGIMASGQVAALIEDLPSVAELVARVMAEAERTLTVLGAESSRAANSSPSGD
;
A
#
# COMPACT_ATOMS: atom_id res chain seq x y z
N THR A 1 -24.37 22.23 -33.39
CA THR A 1 -24.04 21.89 -31.99
C THR A 1 -24.77 20.64 -31.51
N GLU A 2 -25.87 20.24 -32.15
CA GLU A 2 -26.63 19.02 -31.84
C GLU A 2 -25.90 17.70 -32.18
N MET A 3 -25.34 17.59 -33.39
CA MET A 3 -24.52 16.44 -33.80
C MET A 3 -23.31 16.20 -32.88
N VAL A 4 -22.71 17.27 -32.34
CA VAL A 4 -21.58 17.18 -31.41
C VAL A 4 -22.04 16.67 -30.04
N ALA A 5 -23.21 17.11 -29.56
CA ALA A 5 -23.78 16.62 -28.31
C ALA A 5 -24.20 15.14 -28.40
N GLU A 6 -24.73 14.71 -29.54
CA GLU A 6 -25.06 13.30 -29.81
C GLU A 6 -23.80 12.43 -29.91
N LEU A 7 -22.76 12.91 -30.60
CA LEU A 7 -21.47 12.21 -30.69
C LEU A 7 -20.76 12.14 -29.32
N GLU A 8 -20.81 13.21 -28.52
CA GLU A 8 -20.31 13.20 -27.15
C GLU A 8 -21.13 12.26 -26.26
N GLY A 9 -22.45 12.23 -26.39
CA GLY A 9 -23.34 11.31 -25.69
C GLY A 9 -23.04 9.86 -26.03
N ALA A 10 -22.92 9.55 -27.32
CA ALA A 10 -22.56 8.23 -27.82
C ALA A 10 -21.16 7.78 -27.36
N GLY A 11 -20.19 8.70 -27.34
CA GLY A 11 -18.84 8.48 -26.83
C GLY A 11 -18.81 8.20 -25.32
N ARG A 12 -19.58 8.96 -24.53
CA ARG A 12 -19.71 8.78 -23.07
C ARG A 12 -20.42 7.47 -22.74
N LEU A 13 -21.49 7.11 -23.45
CA LEU A 13 -22.20 5.84 -23.28
C LEU A 13 -21.31 4.63 -23.59
N ARG A 14 -20.56 4.69 -24.70
CA ARG A 14 -19.61 3.63 -25.08
C ARG A 14 -18.46 3.51 -24.08
N SER A 15 -17.93 4.63 -23.60
CA SER A 15 -16.90 4.66 -22.56
C SER A 15 -17.40 4.04 -21.26
N LEU A 16 -18.62 4.38 -20.83
CA LEU A 16 -19.26 3.82 -19.64
C LEU A 16 -19.47 2.31 -19.77
N TYR A 17 -19.93 1.83 -20.94
CA TYR A 17 -20.07 0.40 -21.21
C TYR A 17 -18.73 -0.34 -21.08
N HIS A 18 -17.66 0.20 -21.67
CA HIS A 18 -16.33 -0.39 -21.57
C HIS A 18 -15.79 -0.39 -20.13
N ALA A 19 -16.03 0.68 -19.37
CA ALA A 19 -15.65 0.77 -17.96
C ALA A 19 -16.40 -0.27 -17.11
N LEU A 20 -17.72 -0.42 -17.29
CA LEU A 20 -18.53 -1.42 -16.61
C LEU A 20 -18.10 -2.85 -16.97
N ARG A 21 -17.77 -3.11 -18.24
CA ARG A 21 -17.26 -4.41 -18.68
C ARG A 21 -15.93 -4.76 -18.02
N ARG A 22 -15.01 -3.79 -17.93
CA ARG A 22 -13.72 -3.95 -17.23
C ARG A 22 -13.91 -4.14 -15.73
N ALA A 23 -14.80 -3.37 -15.10
CA ALA A 23 -15.14 -3.53 -13.68
C ALA A 23 -15.78 -4.90 -13.38
N SER A 24 -16.61 -5.43 -14.29
CA SER A 24 -17.18 -6.78 -14.17
C SER A 24 -16.11 -7.88 -14.31
N GLY A 25 -15.15 -7.70 -15.21
CA GLY A 25 -13.97 -8.57 -15.33
C GLY A 25 -13.11 -8.53 -14.08
N PHE A 26 -12.80 -7.32 -13.58
CA PHE A 26 -12.11 -7.11 -12.31
C PHE A 26 -12.86 -7.77 -11.15
N ARG A 27 -14.19 -7.67 -11.08
CA ARG A 27 -15.01 -8.36 -10.06
C ARG A 27 -14.86 -9.88 -10.12
N ARG A 28 -14.88 -10.45 -11.32
CA ARG A 28 -14.75 -11.91 -11.51
C ARG A 28 -13.37 -12.41 -11.08
N LEU A 29 -12.32 -11.68 -11.45
CA LEU A 29 -10.94 -12.00 -11.07
C LEU A 29 -10.70 -11.76 -9.57
N SER A 30 -11.22 -10.64 -9.05
CA SER A 30 -11.05 -10.25 -7.65
C SER A 30 -12.02 -10.93 -6.70
N GLY A 31 -12.92 -11.82 -7.12
CA GLY A 31 -13.88 -12.50 -6.23
C GLY A 31 -14.70 -11.61 -5.26
N LEU A 32 -14.84 -10.31 -5.53
CA LEU A 32 -15.59 -9.38 -4.68
C LEU A 32 -17.11 -9.53 -4.89
N SER A 33 -17.89 -9.48 -3.82
CA SER A 33 -19.35 -9.48 -3.91
C SER A 33 -19.85 -8.16 -4.53
N ARG A 34 -21.01 -8.20 -5.22
CA ARG A 34 -21.61 -6.99 -5.84
C ARG A 34 -21.85 -5.89 -4.82
N LEU A 35 -22.31 -6.28 -3.63
CA LEU A 35 -22.55 -5.38 -2.50
C LEU A 35 -21.24 -4.81 -1.95
N GLY A 36 -20.18 -5.62 -1.85
CA GLY A 36 -18.85 -5.19 -1.42
C GLY A 36 -18.25 -4.14 -2.35
N MET A 37 -18.33 -4.36 -3.66
CA MET A 37 -17.84 -3.40 -4.67
C MET A 37 -18.57 -2.04 -4.60
N VAL A 38 -19.89 -2.04 -4.39
CA VAL A 38 -20.67 -0.79 -4.25
C VAL A 38 -20.35 -0.09 -2.93
N ARG A 39 -20.20 -0.83 -1.83
CA ARG A 39 -19.81 -0.29 -0.53
C ARG A 39 -18.41 0.32 -0.56
N ASP A 40 -17.45 -0.37 -1.17
CA ASP A 40 -16.07 0.11 -1.29
C ASP A 40 -15.98 1.32 -2.23
N GLY A 41 -16.71 1.31 -3.35
CA GLY A 41 -16.83 2.48 -4.23
C GLY A 41 -17.47 3.68 -3.53
N ARG A 42 -18.45 3.45 -2.65
CA ARG A 42 -19.07 4.50 -1.84
C ARG A 42 -18.10 5.06 -0.80
N ALA A 43 -17.31 4.21 -0.14
CA ALA A 43 -16.27 4.63 0.80
C ALA A 43 -15.16 5.44 0.09
N LEU A 44 -14.76 5.03 -1.12
CA LEU A 44 -13.76 5.76 -1.92
C LEU A 44 -14.23 7.15 -2.37
N ARG A 45 -15.54 7.30 -2.63
CA ARG A 45 -16.18 8.60 -2.88
C ARG A 45 -16.28 9.46 -1.62
N HIS A 46 -16.31 8.86 -0.42
CA HIS A 46 -16.60 9.54 0.85
C HIS A 46 -15.38 10.22 1.50
N GLY A 47 -14.59 10.94 0.71
CA GLY A 47 -13.40 11.65 1.22
C GLY A 47 -12.57 12.36 0.15
N LYS A 48 -12.89 12.16 -1.13
CA LYS A 48 -12.30 12.87 -2.26
C LYS A 48 -13.44 13.24 -3.19
N GLU A 49 -13.53 14.48 -3.68
CA GLU A 49 -14.58 14.96 -4.59
C GLU A 49 -14.51 14.29 -5.98
N LEU A 50 -14.60 12.97 -6.02
CA LEU A 50 -14.44 12.15 -7.21
C LEU A 50 -15.81 11.85 -7.81
N THR A 51 -15.91 12.06 -9.11
CA THR A 51 -17.04 11.56 -9.92
C THR A 51 -17.02 10.03 -9.94
N TRP A 52 -18.17 9.39 -10.19
CA TRP A 52 -18.25 7.93 -10.27
C TRP A 52 -17.34 7.31 -11.34
N SER A 53 -17.07 8.04 -12.44
CA SER A 53 -16.09 7.65 -13.46
C SER A 53 -14.66 7.72 -12.93
N GLN A 54 -14.31 8.72 -12.11
CA GLN A 54 -13.02 8.80 -11.42
C GLN A 54 -12.89 7.75 -10.31
N VAL A 55 -13.97 7.41 -9.59
CA VAL A 55 -13.98 6.31 -8.62
C VAL A 55 -13.70 4.97 -9.32
N LEU A 56 -14.33 4.72 -10.47
CA LEU A 56 -14.08 3.53 -11.29
C LEU A 56 -12.63 3.47 -11.83
N LEU A 57 -12.03 4.63 -12.16
CA LEU A 57 -10.66 4.72 -12.64
C LEU A 57 -9.62 4.64 -11.50
N ALA A 58 -9.93 5.26 -10.36
CA ALA A 58 -9.08 5.36 -9.17
C ALA A 58 -9.18 4.13 -8.25
N ALA A 59 -10.19 3.28 -8.44
CA ALA A 59 -10.34 2.01 -7.71
C ALA A 59 -9.10 1.11 -7.84
N ASN A 60 -8.29 1.28 -8.88
CA ASN A 60 -7.20 0.36 -9.16
C ASN A 60 -6.05 0.35 -8.15
N THR A 61 -5.84 1.34 -7.28
CA THR A 61 -4.70 1.32 -6.33
C THR A 61 -5.13 1.19 -4.86
N PRO A 62 -6.07 2.00 -4.34
CA PRO A 62 -6.55 1.85 -2.97
C PRO A 62 -7.30 0.52 -2.75
N MET A 63 -7.99 0.00 -3.76
CA MET A 63 -8.63 -1.33 -3.62
C MET A 63 -7.64 -2.48 -3.68
N LEU A 64 -6.53 -2.37 -4.44
CA LEU A 64 -5.50 -3.40 -4.43
C LEU A 64 -4.77 -3.43 -3.08
N LEU A 65 -4.56 -2.27 -2.44
CA LEU A 65 -4.04 -2.20 -1.07
C LEU A 65 -5.03 -2.77 -0.05
N LYS A 66 -6.32 -2.46 -0.17
CA LYS A 66 -7.36 -3.05 0.71
C LYS A 66 -7.45 -4.57 0.53
N ALA A 67 -7.39 -5.04 -0.72
CA ALA A 67 -7.49 -6.46 -1.04
C ALA A 67 -6.39 -7.28 -0.33
N SER A 68 -5.16 -6.79 -0.28
CA SER A 68 -4.05 -7.44 0.42
C SER A 68 -4.07 -7.20 1.93
N MET A 69 -4.16 -5.94 2.38
CA MET A 69 -3.94 -5.54 3.78
C MET A 69 -5.14 -5.79 4.70
N VAL A 70 -6.36 -5.80 4.15
CA VAL A 70 -7.61 -5.93 4.92
C VAL A 70 -8.32 -7.23 4.58
N ASP A 71 -8.50 -7.49 3.29
CA ASP A 71 -9.27 -8.65 2.83
C ASP A 71 -8.39 -9.93 2.71
N GLY A 72 -7.09 -9.85 3.01
CA GLY A 72 -6.17 -10.99 3.08
C GLY A 72 -5.84 -11.66 1.74
N ARG A 73 -6.14 -11.01 0.62
CA ARG A 73 -5.94 -11.51 -0.74
C ARG A 73 -4.66 -11.00 -1.36
N THR A 74 -3.56 -11.62 -0.95
CA THR A 74 -2.20 -11.31 -1.40
C THR A 74 -1.93 -11.70 -2.86
N ASP A 75 -2.76 -12.58 -3.44
CA ASP A 75 -2.73 -13.00 -4.84
C ASP A 75 -3.30 -11.96 -5.82
N LEU A 76 -4.17 -11.08 -5.31
CA LEU A 76 -4.92 -10.11 -6.10
C LEU A 76 -4.63 -8.66 -5.70
N GLY A 77 -4.00 -8.44 -4.55
CA GLY A 77 -3.69 -7.12 -4.00
C GLY A 77 -2.22 -6.72 -4.16
N ILE A 78 -1.92 -5.46 -3.85
CA ILE A 78 -0.54 -4.95 -3.73
C ILE A 78 -0.30 -4.55 -2.28
N MET A 79 0.92 -4.71 -1.76
CA MET A 79 1.28 -4.25 -0.41
C MET A 79 2.36 -3.20 -0.51
N ALA A 80 2.21 -2.09 0.22
CA ALA A 80 3.30 -1.15 0.41
C ALA A 80 4.26 -1.72 1.45
N SER A 81 5.46 -2.11 1.02
CA SER A 81 6.52 -2.62 1.91
C SER A 81 7.89 -2.10 1.48
N GLY A 82 8.85 -2.11 2.40
CA GLY A 82 10.27 -1.87 2.12
C GLY A 82 11.06 -3.17 2.09
N GLN A 83 12.30 -3.12 1.59
CA GLN A 83 13.20 -4.28 1.55
C GLN A 83 13.39 -4.94 2.94
N VAL A 84 13.29 -4.15 4.02
CA VAL A 84 13.35 -4.63 5.41
C VAL A 84 12.32 -5.71 5.72
N ALA A 85 11.19 -5.77 5.01
CA ALA A 85 10.16 -6.79 5.23
C ALA A 85 10.69 -8.22 5.04
N ALA A 86 11.73 -8.42 4.22
CA ALA A 86 12.36 -9.72 4.02
C ALA A 86 13.18 -10.20 5.22
N LEU A 87 13.49 -9.31 6.17
CA LEU A 87 14.22 -9.63 7.40
C LEU A 87 13.29 -9.87 8.59
N ILE A 88 11.98 -9.71 8.40
CA ILE A 88 10.98 -9.88 9.47
C ILE A 88 10.55 -11.34 9.46
N GLU A 89 11.03 -12.10 10.46
CA GLU A 89 10.74 -13.54 10.61
C GLU A 89 9.80 -13.86 11.78
N ASP A 90 9.48 -12.86 12.61
CA ASP A 90 8.60 -13.00 13.77
C ASP A 90 7.52 -11.92 13.84
N LEU A 91 6.51 -12.15 14.69
CA LEU A 91 5.39 -11.23 14.92
C LEU A 91 5.21 -10.99 16.43
N PRO A 92 6.13 -10.25 17.08
CA PRO A 92 6.03 -9.92 18.49
C PRO A 92 4.90 -8.92 18.75
N SER A 93 4.51 -8.76 20.02
CA SER A 93 3.70 -7.60 20.42
C SER A 93 4.48 -6.30 20.21
N VAL A 94 3.75 -5.19 20.07
CA VAL A 94 4.37 -3.85 19.94
C VAL A 94 5.30 -3.54 21.12
N ALA A 95 4.92 -3.94 22.33
CA ALA A 95 5.72 -3.72 23.54
C ALA A 95 7.06 -4.48 23.48
N GLU A 96 7.02 -5.76 23.09
CA GLU A 96 8.23 -6.59 22.96
C GLU A 96 9.14 -6.08 21.83
N LEU A 97 8.58 -5.66 20.70
CA LEU A 97 9.33 -5.10 19.59
C LEU A 97 10.11 -3.86 20.04
N VAL A 98 9.43 -2.92 20.68
CA VAL A 98 10.05 -1.68 21.16
C VAL A 98 11.14 -1.98 22.19
N ALA A 99 10.86 -2.85 23.17
CA ALA A 99 11.84 -3.24 24.18
C ALA A 99 13.10 -3.87 23.54
N ARG A 100 12.92 -4.74 22.55
CA ARG A 100 14.02 -5.40 21.83
C ARG A 100 14.87 -4.39 21.07
N VAL A 101 14.24 -3.48 20.32
CA VAL A 101 14.93 -2.44 19.54
C VAL A 101 15.75 -1.53 20.46
N MET A 102 15.18 -1.11 21.59
CA MET A 102 15.90 -0.26 22.56
C MET A 102 17.11 -0.99 23.16
N ALA A 103 16.94 -2.24 23.59
CA ALA A 103 18.04 -3.03 24.13
C ALA A 103 19.14 -3.33 23.09
N GLU A 104 18.79 -3.47 21.81
CA GLU A 104 19.76 -3.64 20.73
C GLU A 104 20.52 -2.34 20.42
N ALA A 105 19.82 -1.20 20.43
CA ALA A 105 20.44 0.11 20.27
C ALA A 105 21.46 0.39 21.39
N GLU A 106 21.09 0.15 22.65
CA GLU A 106 21.99 0.33 23.81
C GLU A 106 23.24 -0.57 23.72
N ARG A 107 23.06 -1.84 23.36
CA ARG A 107 24.19 -2.77 23.14
C ARG A 107 25.09 -2.29 22.01
N THR A 108 24.51 -1.83 20.90
CA THR A 108 25.26 -1.33 19.74
C THR A 108 26.09 -0.09 20.11
N LEU A 109 25.50 0.86 20.83
CA LEU A 109 26.22 2.05 21.31
C LEU A 109 27.38 1.68 22.24
N THR A 110 27.17 0.71 23.13
CA THR A 110 28.22 0.22 24.04
C THR A 110 29.38 -0.39 23.27
N VAL A 111 29.09 -1.24 22.28
CA VAL A 111 30.11 -1.89 21.43
C VAL A 111 30.90 -0.84 20.63
N LEU A 112 30.21 0.06 19.94
CA LEU A 112 30.85 1.11 19.13
C LEU A 112 31.68 2.08 19.99
N GLY A 113 31.18 2.43 21.18
CA GLY A 113 31.92 3.23 22.15
C GLY A 113 33.21 2.54 22.62
N ALA A 114 33.14 1.24 22.93
CA ALA A 114 34.30 0.45 23.33
C ALA A 114 35.34 0.30 22.20
N GLU A 115 34.89 0.14 20.96
CA GLU A 115 35.77 0.12 19.78
C GLU A 115 36.44 1.48 19.55
N SER A 116 35.71 2.58 19.69
CA SER A 116 36.26 3.94 19.59
C SER A 116 37.34 4.19 20.65
N SER A 117 37.11 3.77 21.90
CA SER A 117 38.11 3.89 22.97
C SER A 117 39.33 3.02 22.71
N ARG A 118 39.16 1.81 22.16
CA ARG A 118 40.26 0.90 21.83
C ARG A 118 41.12 1.45 20.69
N ALA A 119 40.50 2.01 19.66
CA ALA A 119 41.20 2.66 18.57
C ALA A 119 42.06 3.84 19.06
N ALA A 120 41.50 4.71 19.91
CA ALA A 120 42.22 5.84 20.50
C ALA A 120 43.46 5.40 21.32
N ASN A 121 43.34 4.31 22.08
CA ASN A 121 44.44 3.76 22.88
C ASN A 121 45.50 3.01 22.06
N SER A 122 45.22 2.66 20.81
CA SER A 122 46.14 1.93 19.91
C SER A 122 46.96 2.85 18.99
N SER A 123 46.74 4.17 19.06
CA SER A 123 47.54 5.18 18.36
C SER A 123 48.99 5.08 18.82
N PRO A 124 49.99 4.88 17.93
CA PRO A 124 51.38 4.83 18.35
C PRO A 124 51.77 6.17 18.95
N SER A 125 52.32 6.16 20.17
CA SER A 125 53.06 7.30 20.70
C SER A 125 54.19 7.59 19.72
N GLY A 126 54.12 8.72 19.02
CA GLY A 126 55.13 9.12 18.07
C GLY A 126 56.49 9.23 18.73
N ASP A 127 57.46 8.48 18.20
CA ASP A 127 58.89 8.75 18.32
C ASP A 127 59.32 9.72 17.21
#